data_AF-A0A2C6MFM1-F1
#
_entry.id   AF-A0A2C6MFM1-F1
#
_cell.length_a   1.000
_cell.length_b   1.000
_cell.length_c   1.000
_cell.angle_alpha   90.00
_cell.angle_beta   90.00
_cell.angle_gamma   90.00
#
_symmetry.space_group_name_H-M   'P 1'
#
loop_
_entity.id
_entity.type
_entity.pdbx_description
1 polymer ?
#
loop_
_entity_poly.entity_id
_entity_poly.type
_entity_poly.pdbx_seq_one_letter_code
_entity_poly.pdbx_strand_id
1 'polypeptide(L)'
;MPLCVYCGQEKPAEQFSREHVIPRAIGGNLRPYNPFTLNQVCKRCNSICGAYIDGPFVKNWLTQNYRAEIAKKYVNINSNPILPLIYCGPVNGLVYKEKICELWLGPTGDTIYHFHEPYPEEPDVPPMVGIPTYARNDQIDHGFAFLFVRSNNPVWHPASCIPLMNNSNNLLYF
;
A
#
# COMPACT_ATOMS: atom_id res chain seq x y z
N MET A 1 -27.60 9.33 -22.38
CA MET A 1 -26.78 8.67 -21.34
C MET A 1 -25.34 9.14 -21.51
N PRO A 2 -24.58 9.43 -20.44
CA PRO A 2 -23.17 9.81 -20.56
C PRO A 2 -22.30 8.64 -21.07
N LEU A 3 -21.25 8.98 -21.83
CA LEU A 3 -20.25 8.06 -22.36
C LEU A 3 -19.07 7.94 -21.38
N CYS A 4 -18.62 6.72 -21.07
CA CYS A 4 -17.39 6.51 -20.30
C CYS A 4 -16.15 6.70 -21.18
N VAL A 5 -15.22 7.57 -20.76
CA VAL A 5 -13.99 7.86 -21.54
C VAL A 5 -13.00 6.71 -21.60
N TYR A 6 -13.09 5.72 -20.70
CA TYR A 6 -12.20 4.55 -20.70
C TYR A 6 -12.72 3.39 -21.53
N CYS A 7 -13.98 2.99 -21.36
CA CYS A 7 -14.54 1.84 -22.10
C CYS A 7 -15.39 2.22 -23.31
N GLY A 8 -15.67 3.50 -23.55
CA GLY A 8 -16.49 3.94 -24.68
C GLY A 8 -17.95 3.48 -24.62
N GLN A 9 -18.45 3.05 -23.44
CA GLN A 9 -19.82 2.60 -23.27
C GLN A 9 -20.70 3.70 -22.66
N GLU A 10 -21.92 3.86 -23.19
CA GLU A 10 -22.97 4.65 -22.57
C GLU A 10 -23.52 3.94 -21.33
N LYS A 11 -23.66 4.68 -20.23
CA LYS A 11 -24.19 4.15 -18.97
C LYS A 11 -25.08 5.18 -18.26
N PRO A 12 -25.97 4.76 -17.33
CA PRO A 12 -26.68 5.68 -16.45
C PRO A 12 -25.72 6.55 -15.64
N ALA A 13 -26.09 7.79 -15.35
CA ALA A 13 -25.23 8.77 -14.67
C ALA A 13 -24.80 8.29 -13.26
N GLU A 14 -25.61 7.47 -12.60
CA GLU A 14 -25.38 6.90 -11.28
C GLU A 14 -24.24 5.87 -11.27
N GLN A 15 -23.86 5.36 -12.45
CA GLN A 15 -22.73 4.44 -12.62
C GLN A 15 -21.40 5.16 -12.80
N PHE A 16 -21.37 6.49 -12.79
CA PHE A 16 -20.13 7.27 -12.88
C PHE A 16 -19.58 7.60 -11.50
N SER A 17 -18.26 7.72 -11.42
CA SER A 17 -17.53 8.14 -10.23
C SER A 17 -16.46 9.15 -10.60
N ARG A 18 -16.04 9.96 -9.62
CA ARG A 18 -14.89 10.85 -9.78
C ARG A 18 -13.62 10.00 -9.83
N GLU A 19 -12.95 10.03 -10.97
CA GLU A 19 -11.65 9.41 -11.16
C GLU A 19 -10.52 10.40 -10.88
N HIS A 20 -9.43 9.89 -10.30
CA HIS A 20 -8.20 10.64 -10.06
C HIS A 20 -7.12 10.17 -11.05
N VAL A 21 -6.96 10.87 -12.17
CA VAL A 21 -5.98 10.53 -13.23
C VAL A 21 -4.55 10.53 -12.68
N ILE A 22 -4.27 11.44 -11.74
CA ILE A 22 -3.08 11.38 -10.90
C ILE A 22 -3.53 10.93 -9.50
N PRO A 23 -3.04 9.78 -8.98
CA PRO A 23 -3.43 9.30 -7.67
C PRO A 23 -3.21 10.35 -6.57
N ARG A 24 -4.16 10.46 -5.66
CA ARG A 24 -4.05 11.39 -4.52
C ARG A 24 -2.81 11.13 -3.68
N ALA A 25 -2.42 9.87 -3.57
CA ALA A 25 -1.31 9.43 -2.74
C ALA A 25 0.05 9.99 -3.22
N ILE A 26 0.18 10.39 -4.49
CA ILE A 26 1.38 11.04 -5.03
C ILE A 26 1.20 12.55 -5.26
N GLY A 27 0.19 13.15 -4.63
CA GLY A 27 -0.04 14.60 -4.70
C GLY A 27 -1.03 15.04 -5.77
N GLY A 28 -1.77 14.11 -6.42
CA GLY A 28 -2.84 14.41 -7.38
C GLY A 28 -4.10 15.01 -6.77
N ASN A 29 -3.99 15.85 -5.74
CA ASN A 29 -5.10 16.42 -4.97
C ASN A 29 -4.94 17.93 -4.76
N LEU A 30 -4.88 18.68 -5.87
CA LEU A 30 -4.75 20.13 -5.84
C LEU A 30 -6.05 20.81 -5.35
N ARG A 31 -5.90 21.94 -4.67
CA ARG A 31 -6.99 22.79 -4.17
C ARG A 31 -6.78 24.24 -4.62
N PRO A 32 -7.84 25.04 -4.84
CA PRO A 32 -9.27 24.69 -4.70
C PRO A 32 -9.82 23.83 -5.85
N TYR A 33 -9.15 23.82 -7.00
CA TYR A 33 -9.52 23.06 -8.19
C TYR A 33 -8.47 21.97 -8.48
N ASN A 34 -8.93 20.77 -8.86
CA ASN A 34 -8.07 19.65 -9.20
C ASN A 34 -8.17 19.29 -10.69
N PRO A 35 -7.21 19.72 -11.53
CA PRO A 35 -7.22 19.45 -12.97
C PRO A 35 -7.01 17.97 -13.31
N PHE A 36 -6.60 17.15 -12.35
CA PHE A 36 -6.30 15.73 -12.55
C PHE A 36 -7.49 14.83 -12.19
N THR A 37 -8.71 15.35 -12.30
CA THR A 37 -9.93 14.59 -12.00
C THR A 37 -10.87 14.54 -13.19
N LEU A 38 -11.49 13.38 -13.40
CA LEU A 38 -12.49 13.15 -14.45
C LEU A 38 -13.79 12.67 -13.81
N ASN A 39 -14.92 13.24 -14.23
CA ASN A 39 -16.25 12.79 -13.79
C ASN A 39 -16.93 11.87 -14.82
N GLN A 40 -16.27 11.61 -15.95
CA GLN A 40 -16.80 10.84 -17.07
C GLN A 40 -16.21 9.41 -17.13
N VAL A 41 -15.91 8.84 -15.97
CA VAL A 41 -15.44 7.45 -15.85
C VAL A 41 -16.46 6.64 -15.07
N CYS A 42 -16.82 5.45 -15.58
CA CYS A 42 -17.73 4.56 -14.88
C CYS A 42 -17.04 3.86 -13.71
N LYS A 43 -17.80 3.53 -12.65
CA LYS A 43 -17.33 2.89 -11.42
C LYS A 43 -16.51 1.62 -11.67
N ARG A 44 -16.92 0.81 -12.65
CA ARG A 44 -16.17 -0.40 -13.04
C ARG A 44 -14.77 -0.05 -13.57
N CYS A 45 -14.66 0.86 -14.53
CA CYS A 45 -13.38 1.23 -15.11
C CYS A 45 -12.47 1.91 -14.06
N ASN A 46 -13.03 2.83 -13.26
CA ASN A 46 -12.32 3.45 -12.15
C ASN A 46 -11.79 2.39 -11.16
N SER A 47 -12.62 1.43 -10.75
CA SER A 47 -12.19 0.34 -9.86
C SER A 47 -11.07 -0.53 -10.46
N ILE A 48 -11.09 -0.78 -11.77
CA ILE A 48 -10.04 -1.54 -12.47
C ILE A 48 -8.74 -0.72 -12.51
N CYS A 49 -8.80 0.57 -12.88
CA CYS A 49 -7.64 1.45 -12.84
C CYS A 49 -7.03 1.52 -11.43
N GLY A 50 -7.86 1.67 -10.40
CA GLY A 50 -7.43 1.68 -9.01
C GLY A 50 -6.68 0.41 -8.61
N ALA A 51 -7.19 -0.77 -8.99
CA ALA A 51 -6.61 -2.05 -8.59
C ALA A 51 -5.38 -2.47 -9.41
N TYR A 52 -5.33 -2.15 -10.70
CA TYR A 52 -4.32 -2.68 -11.63
C TYR A 52 -3.33 -1.63 -12.17
N ILE A 53 -3.58 -0.33 -11.96
CA ILE A 53 -2.70 0.76 -12.41
C ILE A 53 -2.22 1.59 -11.22
N ASP A 54 -3.16 2.20 -10.49
CA ASP A 54 -2.82 3.11 -9.39
C ASP A 54 -2.20 2.37 -8.21
N GLY A 55 -2.76 1.22 -7.85
CA GLY A 55 -2.26 0.36 -6.78
C GLY A 55 -0.79 -0.02 -6.99
N PRO A 56 -0.42 -0.67 -8.10
CA PRO A 56 0.97 -0.98 -8.45
C PRO A 56 1.87 0.25 -8.48
N PHE A 57 1.37 1.36 -9.04
CA PHE A 57 2.15 2.59 -9.10
C PHE A 57 2.41 3.19 -7.70
N VAL A 58 1.43 3.21 -6.81
CA VAL A 58 1.59 3.77 -5.46
C VAL A 58 2.36 2.83 -4.53
N LYS A 59 2.16 1.53 -4.68
CA LYS A 59 2.73 0.49 -3.81
C LYS A 59 4.02 -0.13 -4.36
N ASN A 60 4.63 0.44 -5.38
CA ASN A 60 5.93 -0.02 -5.83
C ASN A 60 7.01 0.20 -4.76
N TRP A 61 8.11 -0.56 -4.86
CA TRP A 61 9.22 -0.53 -3.92
C TRP A 61 9.82 0.86 -3.69
N LEU A 62 10.02 1.64 -4.77
CA LEU A 62 10.62 2.97 -4.71
C LEU A 62 9.72 3.94 -3.94
N THR A 63 8.42 3.96 -4.26
CA THR A 63 7.46 4.88 -3.63
C THR A 63 7.27 4.54 -2.15
N GLN A 64 7.10 3.25 -1.81
CA GLN A 64 6.96 2.82 -0.42
C GLN A 64 8.18 3.20 0.43
N ASN A 65 9.38 2.87 -0.04
CA ASN A 65 10.59 3.11 0.74
C ASN A 65 10.96 4.59 0.83
N TYR A 66 10.72 5.36 -0.24
CA TYR A 66 10.87 6.82 -0.18
C TYR A 66 9.93 7.45 0.86
N ARG A 67 8.67 6.99 0.94
CA ARG A 67 7.72 7.46 1.97
C ARG A 67 8.18 7.10 3.38
N ALA A 68 8.66 5.87 3.59
CA ALA A 68 9.19 5.43 4.88
C ALA A 68 10.35 6.33 5.34
N GLU A 69 11.28 6.64 4.43
CA GLU A 69 12.42 7.52 4.72
C GLU A 69 12.02 8.97 4.98
N ILE A 70 11.13 9.53 4.18
CA ILE A 70 10.65 10.91 4.36
C ILE A 70 9.84 11.05 5.64
N ALA A 71 9.00 10.08 6.00
CA ALA A 71 8.18 10.13 7.20
C ALA A 71 9.04 10.35 8.46
N LYS A 72 10.20 9.69 8.56
CA LYS A 72 11.13 9.85 9.69
C LYS A 72 11.66 11.28 9.87
N LYS A 73 11.72 12.09 8.81
CA LYS A 73 12.25 13.45 8.87
C LYS A 73 11.26 14.46 9.46
N TYR A 74 9.97 14.18 9.33
CA TYR A 74 8.89 15.11 9.70
C TYR A 74 8.01 14.59 10.83
N VAL A 75 8.32 13.42 11.37
CA VAL A 75 7.54 12.77 12.40
C VAL A 75 7.64 13.50 13.74
N ASN A 76 6.50 13.75 14.37
CA ASN A 76 6.45 14.05 15.80
C ASN A 76 6.27 12.74 16.58
N ILE A 77 7.36 12.18 17.12
CA ILE A 77 7.31 10.88 17.79
C ILE A 77 6.39 10.87 19.03
N ASN A 78 6.22 12.02 19.69
CA ASN A 78 5.39 12.14 20.89
C ASN A 78 3.89 12.02 20.59
N SER A 79 3.47 12.07 19.33
CA SER A 79 2.07 11.87 18.94
C SER A 79 1.72 10.40 18.68
N ASN A 80 2.59 9.45 19.04
CA ASN A 80 2.44 8.01 18.74
C ASN A 80 2.08 7.72 17.27
N PRO A 81 2.89 8.21 16.31
CA PRO A 81 2.58 8.09 14.90
C PRO A 81 2.73 6.64 14.42
N ILE A 82 1.91 6.28 13.43
CA ILE A 82 2.12 5.06 12.65
C ILE A 82 3.11 5.39 11.55
N LEU A 83 4.31 4.80 11.62
CA LEU A 83 5.35 5.04 10.62
C LEU A 83 5.35 3.93 9.55
N PRO A 84 5.57 4.28 8.27
CA PRO A 84 5.74 3.28 7.24
C PRO A 84 7.02 2.48 7.49
N LEU A 85 6.94 1.17 7.23
CA LEU A 85 8.11 0.30 7.24
C LEU A 85 8.84 0.38 5.90
N ILE A 86 10.16 0.17 5.94
CA ILE A 86 10.96 -0.06 4.74
C ILE A 86 10.82 -1.52 4.36
N TYR A 87 10.54 -1.79 3.10
CA TYR A 87 10.47 -3.14 2.56
C TYR A 87 11.79 -3.53 1.90
N CYS A 88 12.36 -4.66 2.32
CA CYS A 88 13.62 -5.18 1.81
C CYS A 88 13.44 -6.35 0.84
N GLY A 89 12.21 -6.81 0.61
CA GLY A 89 11.95 -7.95 -0.26
C GLY A 89 11.94 -9.30 0.46
N PRO A 90 11.73 -10.39 -0.30
CA PRO A 90 11.78 -11.74 0.23
C PRO A 90 13.20 -12.14 0.65
N VAL A 91 13.31 -12.88 1.76
CA VAL A 91 14.57 -13.44 2.26
C VAL A 91 14.77 -14.84 1.68
N ASN A 92 15.68 -14.94 0.71
CA ASN A 92 16.01 -16.22 0.09
C ASN A 92 16.53 -17.23 1.13
N GLY A 93 15.98 -18.44 1.13
CA GLY A 93 16.39 -19.53 2.01
C GLY A 93 15.77 -19.53 3.41
N LEU A 94 15.00 -18.50 3.78
CA LEU A 94 14.23 -18.48 5.02
C LEU A 94 12.76 -18.73 4.72
N VAL A 95 12.35 -19.99 4.82
CA VAL A 95 10.97 -20.45 4.53
C VAL A 95 10.39 -21.21 5.72
N TYR A 96 9.09 -21.11 5.93
CA TYR A 96 8.37 -21.87 6.95
C TYR A 96 7.18 -22.59 6.32
N LYS A 97 7.30 -23.91 6.11
CA LYS A 97 6.34 -24.69 5.33
C LYS A 97 6.18 -24.06 3.93
N GLU A 98 4.95 -23.73 3.53
CA GLU A 98 4.61 -23.10 2.25
C GLU A 98 4.68 -21.56 2.31
N LYS A 99 5.12 -20.98 3.44
CA LYS A 99 5.18 -19.53 3.65
C LYS A 99 6.54 -18.96 3.24
N ILE A 100 6.50 -17.89 2.46
CA ILE A 100 7.65 -17.04 2.17
C ILE A 100 7.94 -16.13 3.36
N CYS A 101 9.18 -15.66 3.47
CA CYS A 101 9.56 -14.65 4.45
C CYS A 101 9.91 -13.35 3.75
N GLU A 102 9.23 -12.27 4.12
CA GLU A 102 9.58 -10.91 3.72
C GLU A 102 10.28 -10.17 4.86
N LEU A 103 11.33 -9.44 4.52
CA LEU A 103 12.06 -8.60 5.46
C LEU A 103 11.56 -7.16 5.39
N TRP A 104 11.25 -6.61 6.56
CA TRP A 104 10.92 -5.21 6.74
C TRP A 104 11.82 -4.58 7.79
N LEU A 105 12.07 -3.27 7.65
CA LEU A 105 12.79 -2.48 8.64
C LEU A 105 11.86 -1.44 9.27
N GLY A 106 11.88 -1.39 10.59
CA GLY A 106 11.24 -0.36 11.40
C GLY A 106 11.98 0.98 11.33
N PRO A 107 11.40 2.03 11.93
CA PRO A 107 11.93 3.38 11.84
C PRO A 107 13.32 3.54 12.47
N THR A 108 13.67 2.68 13.44
CA THR A 108 14.97 2.72 14.14
C THR A 108 15.94 1.64 13.69
N GLY A 109 15.65 0.96 12.57
CA GLY A 109 16.41 -0.19 12.08
C GLY A 109 16.00 -1.51 12.74
N ASP A 110 14.84 -1.54 13.40
CA ASP A 110 14.19 -2.76 13.89
C ASP A 110 13.99 -3.73 12.73
N THR A 111 14.22 -5.03 12.94
CA THR A 111 14.04 -6.02 11.87
C THR A 111 12.76 -6.80 12.09
N ILE A 112 11.97 -6.93 11.03
CA ILE A 112 10.70 -7.64 11.03
C ILE A 112 10.79 -8.72 9.97
N TYR A 113 10.62 -9.97 10.39
CA TYR A 113 10.49 -11.12 9.50
C TYR A 113 9.01 -11.50 9.43
N HIS A 114 8.36 -11.25 8.30
CA HIS A 114 6.95 -11.54 8.09
C HIS A 114 6.81 -12.79 7.23
N PHE A 115 6.16 -13.82 7.78
CA PHE A 115 5.90 -15.07 7.08
C PHE A 115 4.45 -15.14 6.65
N HIS A 116 4.19 -15.37 5.36
CA HIS A 116 2.86 -15.56 4.79
C HIS A 116 2.93 -16.42 3.52
N GLU A 117 1.80 -16.97 3.08
CA GLU A 117 1.71 -17.60 1.75
C GLU A 117 1.91 -16.55 0.63
N PRO A 118 2.55 -16.91 -0.49
CA PRO A 118 2.69 -16.01 -1.63
C PRO A 118 1.36 -15.39 -2.05
N TYR A 119 1.35 -14.08 -2.28
CA TYR A 119 0.18 -13.41 -2.83
C TYR A 119 -0.08 -13.87 -4.28
N PRO A 120 -1.32 -13.80 -4.77
CA PRO A 120 -1.60 -14.05 -6.18
C PRO A 120 -0.78 -13.11 -7.07
N GLU A 121 -0.21 -13.65 -8.14
CA GLU A 121 0.51 -12.89 -9.16
C GLU A 121 -0.38 -12.62 -10.37
N GLU A 122 -0.22 -11.45 -10.97
CA GLU A 122 -0.87 -11.06 -12.23
C GLU A 122 0.22 -10.72 -13.26
N PRO A 123 0.34 -11.47 -14.38
CA PRO A 123 1.50 -11.39 -15.28
C PRO A 123 1.84 -10.00 -15.83
N ASP A 124 0.82 -9.17 -16.03
CA ASP A 124 0.95 -7.82 -16.62
C ASP A 124 0.95 -6.71 -15.56
N VAL A 125 1.07 -7.07 -14.28
CA VAL A 125 1.04 -6.11 -13.17
C VAL A 125 2.38 -6.12 -12.43
N PRO A 126 3.05 -4.96 -12.28
CA PRO A 126 4.27 -4.88 -11.51
C PRO A 126 4.09 -5.35 -10.05
N PRO A 127 5.13 -5.93 -9.44
CA PRO A 127 5.06 -6.38 -8.06
C PRO A 127 4.79 -5.19 -7.13
N MET A 128 3.98 -5.45 -6.11
CA MET A 128 3.60 -4.48 -5.08
C MET A 128 4.21 -4.83 -3.74
N VAL A 129 4.49 -3.81 -2.94
CA VAL A 129 4.90 -3.98 -1.56
C VAL A 129 3.68 -4.30 -0.69
N GLY A 130 3.74 -5.43 0.01
CA GLY A 130 2.62 -5.97 0.79
C GLY A 130 1.45 -6.43 -0.08
N ILE A 131 0.27 -6.58 0.52
CA ILE A 131 -0.92 -7.16 -0.11
C ILE A 131 -1.27 -6.47 -1.45
N PRO A 132 -1.28 -7.17 -2.59
CA PRO A 132 -1.71 -6.61 -3.87
C PRO A 132 -3.12 -6.02 -3.83
N THR A 133 -3.34 -4.89 -4.52
CA THR A 133 -4.65 -4.21 -4.55
C THR A 133 -5.75 -5.00 -5.26
N TYR A 134 -5.39 -5.97 -6.10
CA TYR A 134 -6.31 -6.87 -6.77
C TYR A 134 -6.58 -8.17 -5.99
N ALA A 135 -5.82 -8.44 -4.91
CA ALA A 135 -5.99 -9.66 -4.13
C ALA A 135 -7.32 -9.62 -3.35
N ARG A 136 -8.05 -10.73 -3.38
CA ARG A 136 -9.29 -10.88 -2.60
C ARG A 136 -8.98 -11.38 -1.19
N ASN A 137 -9.83 -11.04 -0.23
CA ASN A 137 -9.62 -11.41 1.18
C ASN A 137 -9.51 -12.92 1.43
N ASP A 138 -10.17 -13.76 0.63
CA ASP A 138 -10.08 -15.22 0.68
C ASP A 138 -8.77 -15.77 0.10
N GLN A 139 -7.96 -14.94 -0.55
CA GLN A 139 -6.66 -15.26 -1.12
C GLN A 139 -5.50 -14.70 -0.27
N ILE A 140 -5.79 -14.07 0.86
CA ILE A 140 -4.80 -13.42 1.71
C ILE A 140 -4.57 -14.27 2.96
N ASP A 141 -3.37 -14.83 3.05
CA ASP A 141 -2.83 -15.28 4.32
C ASP A 141 -2.11 -14.10 5.01
N HIS A 142 -2.63 -13.64 6.13
CA HIS A 142 -1.96 -12.60 6.92
C HIS A 142 -0.71 -13.12 7.65
N GLY A 143 -0.64 -14.44 7.86
CA GLY A 143 0.53 -15.11 8.40
C GLY A 143 0.91 -14.65 9.81
N PHE A 144 2.20 -14.58 10.09
CA PHE A 144 2.74 -14.14 11.39
C PHE A 144 4.09 -13.43 11.22
N ALA A 145 4.48 -12.61 12.19
CA ALA A 145 5.74 -11.86 12.13
C ALA A 145 6.56 -11.98 13.41
N PHE A 146 7.89 -11.99 13.25
CA PHE A 146 8.84 -11.80 14.35
C PHE A 146 9.40 -10.39 14.29
N LEU A 147 9.30 -9.66 15.41
CA LEU A 147 9.87 -8.33 15.58
C LEU A 147 11.09 -8.39 16.50
N PHE A 148 12.20 -7.86 16.01
CA PHE A 148 13.40 -7.63 16.81
C PHE A 148 13.60 -6.12 16.94
N VAL A 149 13.20 -5.58 18.09
CA VAL A 149 13.35 -4.16 18.41
C VAL A 149 14.82 -3.84 18.66
N ARG A 150 15.31 -2.80 17.98
CA ARG A 150 16.70 -2.32 18.08
C ARG A 150 16.81 -1.00 18.84
N SER A 151 15.73 -0.22 18.92
CA SER A 151 15.75 1.05 19.67
C SER A 151 16.05 0.85 21.15
N ASN A 152 17.10 1.52 21.63
CA ASN A 152 17.40 1.67 23.05
C ASN A 152 16.56 2.78 23.73
N ASN A 153 15.86 3.60 22.96
CA ASN A 153 14.98 4.64 23.47
C ASN A 153 13.52 4.17 23.42
N PRO A 154 12.85 3.99 24.58
CA PRO A 154 11.49 3.49 24.67
C PRO A 154 10.44 4.33 23.94
N VAL A 155 10.70 5.63 23.72
CA VAL A 155 9.80 6.53 22.99
C VAL A 155 9.53 6.04 21.55
N TRP A 156 10.45 5.28 20.97
CA TRP A 156 10.30 4.72 19.62
C TRP A 156 9.63 3.35 19.56
N HIS A 157 9.45 2.67 20.69
CA HIS A 157 8.84 1.33 20.71
C HIS A 157 7.43 1.34 20.13
N PRO A 158 6.54 2.30 20.44
CA PRO A 158 5.22 2.37 19.81
C PRO A 158 5.30 2.47 18.28
N ALA A 159 6.18 3.34 17.75
CA ALA A 159 6.33 3.50 16.31
C ALA A 159 6.91 2.26 15.60
N SER A 160 7.53 1.35 16.35
CA SER A 160 8.09 0.09 15.84
C SER A 160 7.08 -1.06 15.91
N CYS A 161 6.23 -1.08 16.95
CA CYS A 161 5.26 -2.16 17.19
C CYS A 161 3.88 -1.89 16.57
N ILE A 162 3.40 -0.64 16.59
CA ILE A 162 2.06 -0.26 16.11
C ILE A 162 1.85 -0.57 14.62
N PRO A 163 2.83 -0.35 13.72
CA PRO A 163 2.68 -0.72 12.31
C PRO A 163 2.32 -2.20 12.14
N LEU A 164 2.91 -3.11 12.93
CA LEU A 164 2.60 -4.54 12.86
C LEU A 164 1.18 -4.88 13.33
N MET A 165 0.73 -4.22 14.40
CA MET A 165 -0.61 -4.45 14.96
C MET A 165 -1.71 -3.90 14.06
N ASN A 166 -1.44 -2.82 13.32
CA ASN A 166 -2.37 -2.22 12.37
C ASN A 166 -2.25 -2.78 10.94
N ASN A 167 -1.11 -3.38 10.57
CA ASN A 167 -0.86 -3.99 9.26
C ASN A 167 -1.75 -5.22 8.98
N SER A 168 -2.40 -5.78 10.00
CA SER A 168 -3.39 -6.85 9.81
C SER A 168 -4.66 -6.37 9.10
N ASN A 169 -4.97 -5.06 9.12
CA ASN A 169 -6.17 -4.51 8.47
C ASN A 169 -5.93 -3.24 7.62
N ASN A 170 -4.83 -2.50 7.78
CA ASN A 170 -4.70 -1.15 7.20
C ASN A 170 -3.27 -0.79 6.71
N LEU A 171 -2.73 -1.54 5.73
CA LEU A 171 -1.69 -1.01 4.83
C LEU A 171 -2.25 -0.05 3.76
N LEU A 172 -3.56 0.19 3.82
CA LEU A 172 -4.33 1.00 2.90
C LEU A 172 -4.77 2.25 3.68
N TYR A 173 -4.72 3.41 3.04
CA TYR A 173 -5.00 4.76 3.56
C TYR A 173 -3.81 5.56 4.12
N PHE A 174 -2.78 5.77 3.30
CA PHE A 174 -2.25 7.12 3.04
C PHE A 174 -1.85 7.31 1.56
#